data_AF-A0A9D4N3H3-F1
#
_entry.id   AF-A0A9D4N3H3-F1
#
_cell.length_a   1.000
_cell.length_b   1.000
_cell.length_c   1.000
_cell.angle_alpha   90.00
_cell.angle_beta   90.00
_cell.angle_gamma   90.00
#
_symmetry.space_group_name_H-M   'P 1'
#
loop_
_entity.id
_entity.type
_entity.pdbx_description
1 polymer ?
#
loop_
_entity_poly.entity_id
_entity_poly.type
_entity_poly.pdbx_seq_one_letter_code
_entity_poly.pdbx_strand_id
1 'polypeptide(L)'
;MRVPDGNTKYKISVFTGDKAGAGTDSNVYIILFGENGDSWEKYLDNKKNNFERNKTDTFVVKSLCLGRLDRIRIGHDNSGFGPRWFLEKGQNLIPGSFNDELS
;
A
#
# COMPACT_ATOMS: atom_id res chain seq x y z
N MET A 1 -5.63 -31.29 -1.98
CA MET A 1 -6.10 -29.92 -1.64
C MET A 1 -4.91 -28.99 -1.86
N ARG A 2 -4.94 -28.11 -2.88
CA ARG A 2 -3.88 -27.10 -3.03
C ARG A 2 -4.10 -26.05 -1.95
N VAL A 3 -3.10 -25.84 -1.11
CA VAL A 3 -3.01 -24.64 -0.28
C VAL A 3 -2.93 -23.48 -1.28
N PRO A 4 -3.77 -22.42 -1.19
CA PRO A 4 -3.60 -21.26 -2.05
C PRO A 4 -2.22 -20.68 -1.78
N ASP A 5 -1.29 -20.87 -2.71
CA ASP A 5 0.02 -20.22 -2.66
C ASP A 5 -0.24 -18.72 -2.46
N GLY A 6 0.31 -18.11 -1.42
CA GLY A 6 0.11 -16.70 -1.07
C GLY A 6 0.67 -15.72 -2.11
N ASN A 7 0.11 -15.77 -3.32
CA ASN A 7 0.64 -15.20 -4.54
C ASN A 7 -0.30 -14.16 -5.17
N THR A 8 -1.34 -13.72 -4.44
CA THR A 8 -2.18 -12.62 -4.93
C THR A 8 -1.41 -11.31 -4.77
N LYS A 9 -1.24 -10.59 -5.89
CA LYS A 9 -0.57 -9.30 -5.96
C LYS A 9 -1.63 -8.19 -5.97
N TYR A 10 -1.49 -7.22 -5.08
CA TYR A 10 -2.35 -6.05 -4.99
C TYR A 10 -1.57 -4.81 -5.40
N LYS A 11 -2.09 -4.05 -6.37
CA LYS A 11 -1.51 -2.77 -6.76
C LYS A 11 -2.10 -1.67 -5.89
N ILE A 12 -1.25 -0.99 -5.14
CA ILE A 12 -1.61 0.10 -4.23
C ILE A 12 -1.05 1.39 -4.79
N SER A 13 -1.89 2.40 -5.01
CA SER A 13 -1.43 3.75 -5.34
C SER A 13 -1.76 4.69 -4.19
N VAL A 14 -0.77 5.45 -3.73
CA VAL A 14 -0.88 6.40 -2.62
C VAL A 14 -0.52 7.79 -3.15
N PHE A 15 -1.43 8.74 -3.01
CA PHE A 15 -1.19 10.14 -3.31
C PHE A 15 -0.96 10.92 -2.02
N THR A 16 0.21 11.57 -1.92
CA THR A 16 0.50 12.53 -0.85
C THR A 16 0.02 13.91 -1.29
N GLY A 17 -0.77 14.57 -0.43
CA GLY A 17 -1.45 15.83 -0.76
C GLY A 17 -0.52 17.00 -1.08
N ASP A 18 -1.08 18.06 -1.66
CA ASP A 18 -0.35 19.26 -2.08
C ASP A 18 -0.39 20.37 -1.02
N LYS A 19 -0.02 20.03 0.22
CA LYS A 19 0.14 20.99 1.33
C LYS A 19 1.60 21.14 1.72
N ALA A 20 1.99 22.32 2.18
CA ALA A 20 3.33 22.54 2.71
C ALA A 20 3.60 21.58 3.88
N GLY A 21 4.69 20.81 3.79
CA GLY A 21 5.02 19.78 4.78
C GLY A 21 4.13 18.54 4.75
N ALA A 22 3.46 18.24 3.63
CA ALA A 22 2.62 17.05 3.49
C ALA A 22 3.42 15.74 3.33
N GLY A 23 4.68 15.81 2.89
CA GLY A 23 5.55 14.66 2.73
C GLY A 23 6.00 14.05 4.05
N THR A 24 6.45 12.81 4.03
CA THR A 24 6.94 12.11 5.23
C THR A 24 8.12 11.20 4.91
N ASP A 25 9.07 11.13 5.84
CA ASP A 25 10.16 10.14 5.87
C ASP A 25 9.85 8.96 6.82
N SER A 26 8.64 8.89 7.39
CA SER A 26 8.23 7.78 8.26
C SER A 26 8.05 6.47 7.48
N ASN A 27 8.17 5.34 8.17
CA ASN A 27 7.77 4.06 7.59
C ASN A 27 6.24 4.01 7.46
N VAL A 28 5.74 3.97 6.23
CA VAL A 28 4.32 3.82 5.93
C VAL A 28 4.00 2.33 5.73
N TYR A 29 2.90 1.87 6.32
CA TYR A 29 2.40 0.51 6.14
C TYR A 29 0.94 0.51 5.71
N ILE A 30 0.53 -0.59 5.09
CA ILE A 30 -0.86 -0.89 4.75
C ILE A 30 -1.28 -2.24 5.32
N ILE A 31 -2.56 -2.34 5.68
CA ILE A 31 -3.27 -3.59 5.95
C ILE A 31 -4.48 -3.65 5.02
N LEU A 32 -4.57 -4.70 4.23
CA LEU A 32 -5.71 -5.00 3.36
C LEU A 32 -6.65 -5.95 4.10
N PHE A 33 -7.96 -5.69 4.07
CA PHE A 33 -8.97 -6.57 4.65
C PHE A 33 -9.92 -7.04 3.56
N GLY A 34 -10.22 -8.34 3.53
CA GLY A 34 -11.20 -8.93 2.63
C GLY A 34 -11.93 -10.10 3.28
N GLU A 35 -12.81 -10.75 2.50
CA GLU A 35 -13.65 -11.87 2.94
C GLU A 35 -12.86 -13.02 3.60
N ASN A 36 -11.63 -13.28 3.14
CA ASN A 36 -10.81 -14.39 3.64
C ASN A 36 -9.82 -13.99 4.74
N GLY A 37 -9.94 -12.77 5.29
CA GLY A 37 -9.06 -12.25 6.34
C GLY A 37 -8.29 -11.00 5.92
N ASP A 38 -7.11 -10.79 6.51
CA ASP A 38 -6.29 -9.61 6.27
C ASP A 38 -4.86 -9.94 5.81
N SER A 39 -4.18 -8.93 5.24
CA SER A 39 -2.82 -9.09 4.74
C SER A 39 -1.73 -9.07 5.82
N TRP A 40 -2.08 -8.77 7.08
CA TRP A 40 -1.18 -8.22 8.07
C TRP A 40 -0.52 -6.92 7.58
N GLU A 41 0.37 -6.36 8.40
CA GLU A 41 1.13 -5.16 8.04
C GLU A 41 2.06 -5.44 6.86
N LYS A 42 1.98 -4.57 5.86
CA LYS A 42 2.84 -4.55 4.68
C LYS A 42 3.43 -3.16 4.54
N TYR A 43 4.74 -3.06 4.77
CA TYR A 43 5.46 -1.80 4.61
C TYR A 43 5.53 -1.42 3.13
N LEU A 44 5.31 -0.13 2.87
CA LEU A 44 5.28 0.45 1.54
C LEU A 44 6.58 1.22 1.32
N ASP A 45 7.56 0.54 0.74
CA ASP A 45 8.85 1.12 0.38
C ASP A 45 9.35 0.47 -0.92
N ASN A 46 9.67 1.29 -1.91
CA ASN A 46 10.28 0.81 -3.16
C ASN A 46 11.24 1.79 -3.81
N LYS A 47 11.41 2.98 -3.24
CA LYS A 47 12.27 4.05 -3.75
C LYS A 47 12.84 4.81 -2.57
N LYS A 48 13.96 5.48 -2.80
CA LYS A 48 14.63 6.28 -1.76
C LYS A 48 13.76 7.40 -1.16
N ASN A 49 12.80 7.94 -1.92
CA ASN A 49 11.98 9.09 -1.56
C ASN A 49 10.51 8.83 -1.93
N ASN A 50 9.85 7.93 -1.19
CA ASN A 50 8.42 7.73 -1.29
C ASN A 50 7.67 8.80 -0.46
N PHE A 51 6.38 8.98 -0.74
CA PHE A 51 5.43 9.83 -0.01
C PHE A 51 5.75 11.33 -0.02
N GLU A 52 6.41 11.83 -1.06
CA GLU A 52 6.71 13.24 -1.25
C GLU A 52 5.45 14.07 -1.58
N ARG A 53 5.42 15.35 -1.16
CA ARG A 53 4.32 16.28 -1.45
C ARG A 53 3.94 16.27 -2.93
N ASN A 54 2.64 16.19 -3.22
CA ASN A 54 2.08 16.22 -4.58
C ASN A 54 2.67 15.13 -5.50
N LYS A 55 2.94 13.94 -4.95
CA LYS A 55 3.39 12.76 -5.70
C LYS A 55 2.46 11.58 -5.47
N THR A 56 2.41 10.71 -6.47
CA THR A 56 1.77 9.40 -6.38
C THR A 56 2.84 8.33 -6.39
N ASP A 57 2.85 7.49 -5.35
CA ASP A 57 3.66 6.29 -5.28
C ASP A 57 2.80 5.06 -5.56
N THR A 58 3.39 4.05 -6.18
CA THR A 58 2.69 2.81 -6.52
C THR A 58 3.50 1.62 -6.05
N PHE A 59 2.83 0.70 -5.36
CA PHE A 59 3.42 -0.47 -4.72
C PHE A 59 2.71 -1.75 -5.18
N VAL A 60 3.44 -2.86 -5.17
CA VAL A 60 2.87 -4.20 -5.37
C VAL A 60 3.02 -4.98 -4.07
N VAL A 61 1.90 -5.24 -3.41
CA VAL A 61 1.85 -6.00 -2.16
C VAL A 61 1.46 -7.44 -2.44
N LYS A 62 2.25 -8.40 -1.95
CA LYS A 62 1.90 -9.82 -2.01
C LYS A 62 1.20 -10.26 -0.73
N SER A 63 0.08 -10.95 -0.86
CA SER A 63 -0.64 -11.58 0.25
C SER A 63 -1.35 -12.86 -0.21
N LEU A 64 -1.93 -13.58 0.74
CA LEU A 64 -2.93 -14.60 0.47
C LEU A 64 -4.12 -14.01 -0.32
N CYS A 65 -4.88 -14.88 -0.96
CA CYS A 65 -6.12 -14.47 -1.61
C CYS A 65 -7.12 -14.00 -0.56
N LEU A 66 -7.32 -12.69 -0.45
CA LEU A 66 -8.20 -12.08 0.56
C LEU A 66 -9.68 -12.11 0.14
N GLY A 67 -10.01 -12.65 -1.04
CA GLY A 67 -11.36 -12.58 -1.60
C GLY A 67 -11.71 -11.16 -2.04
N ARG A 68 -13.00 -10.77 -1.97
CA ARG A 68 -13.40 -9.38 -2.22
C ARG A 68 -12.84 -8.49 -1.10
N LEU A 69 -12.12 -7.43 -1.49
CA LEU A 69 -11.62 -6.43 -0.53
C LEU A 69 -12.78 -5.61 0.03
N ASP A 70 -12.75 -5.40 1.34
CA ASP A 70 -13.76 -4.63 2.09
C ASP A 70 -13.23 -3.26 2.48
N ARG A 71 -12.07 -3.23 3.15
CA ARG A 71 -11.43 -2.00 3.62
C ARG A 71 -9.93 -2.09 3.60
N ILE A 72 -9.27 -0.94 3.71
CA ILE A 72 -7.83 -0.88 3.94
C ILE A 72 -7.51 0.11 5.04
N ARG A 73 -6.40 -0.15 5.73
CA ARG A 73 -5.84 0.73 6.76
C ARG A 73 -4.44 1.12 6.31
N ILE A 74 -4.18 2.41 6.20
CA ILE A 74 -2.83 2.93 6.01
C ILE A 74 -2.42 3.62 7.31
N GLY A 75 -1.20 3.36 7.75
CA GLY A 75 -0.63 3.99 8.94
C GLY A 75 0.86 4.28 8.74
N HIS A 76 1.43 4.97 9.71
CA HIS A 76 2.87 5.21 9.79
C HIS A 76 3.31 5.08 11.25
N ASP A 77 4.59 4.83 11.46
CA ASP A 77 5.17 4.59 12.79
C ASP A 77 5.68 5.85 13.51
N ASN A 78 5.38 7.05 12.97
CA ASN A 78 5.88 8.35 13.44
C ASN A 78 7.41 8.49 13.49
N SER A 79 8.16 7.62 12.82
CA SER A 79 9.61 7.77 12.68
C SER A 79 9.99 8.91 11.71
N GLY A 80 11.25 9.33 11.71
CA GLY A 80 11.77 10.36 10.79
C GLY A 80 11.52 11.82 11.23
N PHE A 81 11.93 12.77 10.38
CA PHE A 81 11.73 14.21 10.60
C PHE A 81 10.36 14.64 10.06
N GLY A 82 9.53 15.24 10.92
CA GLY A 82 8.21 15.74 10.52
C GLY A 82 7.16 14.63 10.37
N PRO A 83 6.69 13.98 11.46
CA PRO A 83 5.76 12.85 11.42
C PRO A 83 4.33 13.23 10.97
N ARG A 84 4.12 14.48 10.55
CA ARG A 84 2.84 14.96 10.05
C ARG A 84 2.71 14.56 8.58
N TRP A 85 1.99 13.48 8.32
CA TRP A 85 1.64 13.10 6.96
C TRP A 85 0.21 13.56 6.62
N PHE A 86 0.04 14.25 5.50
CA PHE A 86 -1.29 14.63 5.01
C PHE A 86 -1.72 13.73 3.85
N LEU A 87 -2.49 12.69 4.18
CA LEU A 87 -3.14 11.80 3.23
C LEU A 87 -4.45 12.45 2.73
N GLU A 88 -4.44 13.00 1.51
CA GLU A 88 -5.53 13.86 1.02
C GLU A 88 -6.73 13.06 0.50
N LYS A 89 -6.55 12.10 -0.42
CA LYS A 89 -7.57 11.13 -0.88
C LYS A 89 -7.03 10.23 -1.98
N GLY A 90 -7.49 8.99 -2.05
CA GLY A 90 -7.48 8.17 -3.27
C GLY A 90 -6.63 6.90 -3.21
N GLN A 91 -7.12 5.89 -2.49
CA GLN A 91 -6.55 4.55 -2.51
C GLN A 91 -7.33 3.69 -3.52
N ASN A 92 -6.87 3.69 -4.77
CA ASN A 92 -7.41 2.79 -5.79
C ASN A 92 -6.77 1.41 -5.61
N LEU A 93 -7.61 0.41 -5.32
CA LEU A 93 -7.22 -0.99 -5.21
C LEU A 93 -7.72 -1.71 -6.44
N ILE A 94 -6.80 -2.16 -7.27
CA ILE A 94 -7.12 -3.02 -8.40
C ILE A 94 -6.53 -4.39 -8.06
N PRO A 95 -7.37 -5.41 -7.78
CA PRO A 95 -6.94 -6.80 -7.75
C PRO A 95 -6.40 -7.14 -9.14
N GLY A 96 -5.11 -7.41 -9.26
CA GLY A 96 -4.52 -7.83 -10.53
C GLY A 96 -4.38 -9.34 -10.56
N SER A 97 -4.98 -10.00 -11.55
CA SER A 97 -4.42 -11.25 -12.07
C SER A 97 -3.21 -10.87 -12.92
N PHE A 98 -2.04 -10.82 -12.30
CA PHE A 98 -0.80 -10.64 -13.05
C PHE A 98 -0.40 -12.01 -13.59
N ASN A 99 -0.66 -12.24 -14.88
CA ASN A 99 0.01 -13.32 -15.60
C ASN A 99 1.48 -12.93 -15.67
N ASP A 100 2.34 -13.72 -15.03
CA ASP A 100 3.80 -13.58 -15.08
C ASP A 100 4.33 -14.10 -16.43
N GLU A 101 3.90 -13.48 -17.53
CA GLU A 101 4.58 -13.61 -18.82
C GLU A 101 5.07 -12.23 -19.28
N LEU A 102 6.37 -12.21 -19.64
CA LEU A 102 7.21 -11.08 -20.05
C LEU A 102 8.03 -10.40 -18.93
N SER A 103 9.08 -11.10 -18.49
CA SER A 103 10.47 -10.61 -18.60
C SER A 103 11.45 -11.77 -18.46
#